data_AF-A0A7S7UG56-F1
#
_entry.id   AF-A0A7S7UG56-F1
#
_cell.length_a   1.000
_cell.length_b   1.000
_cell.length_c   1.000
_cell.angle_alpha   90.00
_cell.angle_beta   90.00
_cell.angle_gamma   90.00
#
_symmetry.space_group_name_H-M   'P 1'
#
loop_
_entity.id
_entity.type
_entity.pdbx_description
1 polymer ?
#
loop_
_entity_poly.entity_id
_entity_poly.type
_entity_poly.pdbx_seq_one_letter_code
_entity_poly.pdbx_strand_id
1 'polypeptide(L)'
;MKLLGAKERQIMSFLHERIFDPILTSPTASAKLKQGIRYTIMRLEERDAAGMIQYYWSAIVGTEKSVSFAALMRQEGFGRFEEAIDEFRLLFHDRFLNQP
;
A
#
# COMPACT_ATOMS: atom_id res chain seq x y z
N MET A 1 -11.16 11.32 10.89
CA MET A 1 -10.70 10.78 9.60
C MET A 1 -10.91 11.85 8.53
N LYS A 2 -9.89 12.16 7.73
CA LYS A 2 -9.99 13.16 6.66
C LYS A 2 -10.83 12.55 5.52
N LEU A 3 -11.71 13.34 4.90
CA LEU A 3 -12.38 12.92 3.67
C LEU A 3 -11.33 12.86 2.55
N LEU A 4 -11.19 11.68 1.95
CA LEU A 4 -10.27 11.46 0.83
C LEU A 4 -10.82 12.10 -0.44
N GLY A 5 -9.96 12.76 -1.21
CA GLY A 5 -10.28 13.26 -2.55
C GLY A 5 -10.39 12.13 -3.58
N ALA A 6 -10.71 12.47 -4.83
CA ALA A 6 -10.95 11.46 -5.87
C ALA A 6 -9.70 10.62 -6.17
N LYS A 7 -8.51 11.24 -6.17
CA LYS A 7 -7.24 10.55 -6.45
C LYS A 7 -6.79 9.69 -5.28
N GLU A 8 -6.92 10.21 -4.06
CA GLU A 8 -6.65 9.47 -2.83
C GLU A 8 -7.51 8.21 -2.75
N ARG A 9 -8.80 8.32 -3.13
CA ARG A 9 -9.68 7.15 -3.21
C ARG A 9 -9.22 6.15 -4.26
N GLN A 10 -8.77 6.57 -5.44
CA GLN A 10 -8.25 5.65 -6.46
C GLN A 10 -7.01 4.89 -5.97
N ILE A 11 -6.07 5.59 -5.32
CA ILE A 11 -4.89 4.98 -4.69
C ILE A 11 -5.32 3.96 -3.63
N MET A 12 -6.21 4.37 -2.71
CA MET A 12 -6.68 3.50 -1.63
C MET A 12 -7.43 2.28 -2.16
N SER A 13 -8.31 2.45 -3.14
CA SER A 13 -9.04 1.34 -3.77
C SER A 13 -8.10 0.32 -4.40
N PHE A 14 -7.10 0.77 -5.17
CA PHE A 14 -6.09 -0.11 -5.74
C PHE A 14 -5.33 -0.87 -4.64
N LEU A 15 -4.87 -0.18 -3.61
CA LEU A 15 -4.10 -0.82 -2.54
C LEU A 15 -4.95 -1.81 -1.73
N HIS A 16 -6.23 -1.51 -1.50
CA HIS A 16 -7.16 -2.44 -0.88
C HIS A 16 -7.34 -3.71 -1.69
N GLU A 17 -7.67 -3.56 -2.97
CA GLU A 17 -7.92 -4.69 -3.87
C GLU A 17 -6.68 -5.57 -4.05
N ARG A 18 -5.54 -4.96 -4.32
CA ARG A 18 -4.33 -5.69 -4.71
C ARG A 18 -3.51 -6.20 -3.53
N ILE A 19 -3.61 -5.56 -2.36
CA ILE A 19 -2.68 -5.79 -1.25
C ILE A 19 -3.39 -5.92 0.10
N PHE A 20 -4.13 -4.90 0.54
CA PHE A 20 -4.57 -4.83 1.93
C PHE A 20 -5.64 -5.87 2.25
N ASP A 21 -6.69 -5.97 1.44
CA ASP A 21 -7.80 -6.87 1.73
C ASP A 21 -7.42 -8.35 1.63
N PRO A 22 -6.59 -8.80 0.65
CA PRO A 22 -6.06 -10.16 0.65
C PRO A 22 -5.37 -10.55 1.97
N ILE A 23 -4.68 -9.61 2.61
CA ILE A 23 -3.99 -9.84 3.88
C ILE A 23 -4.96 -9.74 5.06
N LEU A 24 -5.79 -8.70 5.10
CA LEU A 24 -6.68 -8.44 6.24
C LEU A 24 -7.75 -9.52 6.39
N THR A 25 -8.27 -10.02 5.26
CA THR A 25 -9.32 -11.04 5.23
C THR A 25 -8.77 -12.47 5.30
N SER A 26 -7.47 -12.67 5.04
CA SER A 26 -6.86 -14.00 5.10
C SER A 26 -6.97 -14.61 6.51
N PRO A 27 -7.44 -15.86 6.66
CA PRO A 27 -7.47 -16.55 7.94
C PRO A 27 -6.07 -17.00 8.41
N THR A 28 -5.09 -17.04 7.50
CA THR A 28 -3.73 -17.51 7.77
C THR A 28 -2.73 -16.38 8.01
N ALA A 29 -3.07 -15.15 7.63
CA ALA A 29 -2.22 -13.99 7.89
C ALA A 29 -2.06 -13.72 9.39
N SER A 30 -0.83 -13.47 9.82
CA SER A 30 -0.52 -13.21 11.22
C SER A 30 -1.14 -11.90 11.70
N ALA A 31 -1.43 -11.83 13.00
CA ALA A 31 -1.91 -10.59 13.62
C ALA A 31 -0.91 -9.43 13.43
N LYS A 32 0.39 -9.73 13.44
CA LYS A 32 1.46 -8.75 13.22
C LYS A 32 1.40 -8.18 11.81
N LEU A 33 1.24 -9.03 10.79
CA LEU A 33 1.14 -8.58 9.40
C LEU A 33 -0.11 -7.71 9.20
N LYS A 34 -1.27 -8.16 9.69
CA LYS A 34 -2.52 -7.38 9.64
C LYS A 34 -2.40 -6.03 10.34
N GLN A 35 -1.73 -5.98 11.49
CA GLN A 35 -1.51 -4.74 12.22
C GLN A 35 -0.63 -3.76 11.42
N GLY A 36 0.41 -4.25 10.74
CA GLY A 36 1.24 -3.45 9.84
C GLY A 36 0.42 -2.81 8.72
N ILE A 37 -0.44 -3.60 8.06
CA ILE A 37 -1.35 -3.10 7.02
C ILE A 37 -2.30 -2.01 7.54
N ARG A 38 -2.91 -2.22 8.72
CA ARG A 38 -3.79 -1.20 9.34
C ARG A 38 -3.06 0.11 9.61
N TYR A 39 -1.81 0.05 10.06
CA TYR A 39 -1.00 1.25 10.26
C TYR A 39 -0.67 1.95 8.94
N THR A 40 -0.34 1.20 7.89
CA THR A 40 -0.11 1.76 6.56
C THR A 40 -1.36 2.48 6.04
N ILE A 41 -2.55 1.88 6.17
CA ILE A 41 -3.84 2.52 5.81
C ILE A 41 -4.02 3.83 6.56
N MET A 42 -3.90 3.81 7.90
CA MET A 42 -4.05 5.00 8.73
C MET A 42 -3.10 6.13 8.31
N ARG A 43 -1.84 5.79 7.98
CA ARG A 43 -0.86 6.77 7.51
C ARG A 43 -1.20 7.31 6.13
N LEU A 44 -1.66 6.48 5.20
CA LEU A 44 -2.07 6.95 3.88
C LEU A 44 -3.23 7.94 4.00
N GLU A 45 -4.23 7.66 4.83
CA GLU A 45 -5.42 8.52 5.02
C GLU A 45 -5.10 9.92 5.58
N GLU A 46 -3.94 10.12 6.19
CA GLU A 46 -3.46 11.43 6.67
C GLU A 46 -2.89 12.32 5.56
N ARG A 47 -2.74 11.80 4.34
CA ARG A 47 -1.98 12.44 3.24
C ARG A 47 -2.88 12.77 2.06
N ASP A 48 -2.40 13.68 1.21
CA ASP A 48 -2.95 13.88 -0.13
C ASP A 48 -2.39 12.84 -1.11
N ALA A 49 -2.87 12.84 -2.35
CA ALA A 49 -2.47 11.83 -3.34
C ALA A 49 -0.96 11.77 -3.58
N ALA A 50 -0.29 12.93 -3.67
CA ALA A 50 1.17 12.99 -3.83
C ALA A 50 1.89 12.41 -2.60
N GLY A 51 1.46 12.80 -1.41
CA GLY A 51 1.99 12.29 -0.15
C GLY A 51 1.74 10.79 0.04
N MET A 52 0.60 10.26 -0.43
CA MET A 52 0.32 8.83 -0.42
C MET A 52 1.32 8.05 -1.28
N ILE A 53 1.55 8.49 -2.52
CA ILE A 53 2.52 7.86 -3.44
C ILE A 53 3.93 7.90 -2.84
N GLN A 54 4.36 9.07 -2.34
CA GLN A 54 5.68 9.22 -1.74
C GLN A 54 5.85 8.35 -0.48
N TYR A 55 4.83 8.32 0.38
CA TYR A 55 4.85 7.52 1.60
C TYR A 55 4.90 6.03 1.28
N TYR A 56 4.05 5.58 0.36
CA TYR A 56 4.01 4.19 -0.08
C TYR A 56 5.38 3.74 -0.63
N TRP A 57 6.04 4.58 -1.43
CA TRP A 57 7.42 4.30 -1.87
C TRP A 57 8.43 4.25 -0.74
N SER A 58 8.39 5.20 0.17
CA SER A 58 9.29 5.23 1.34
C SER A 58 9.09 4.02 2.27
N ALA A 59 7.86 3.50 2.34
CA ALA A 59 7.51 2.35 3.16
C ALA A 59 7.91 1.00 2.53
N ILE A 60 8.17 0.97 1.21
CA ILE A 60 8.42 -0.25 0.44
C ILE A 60 9.85 -0.33 -0.09
N VAL A 61 10.49 0.81 -0.37
CA VAL A 61 11.80 0.86 -0.99
C VAL A 61 12.89 1.12 0.05
N GLY A 62 13.84 0.19 0.13
CA GLY A 62 15.21 0.47 0.56
C GLY A 62 15.45 0.70 2.06
N THR A 63 14.44 0.55 2.91
CA THR A 63 14.65 0.54 4.38
C THR A 63 14.68 -0.88 4.91
N GLU A 64 15.47 -1.15 5.95
CA GLU A 64 15.52 -2.45 6.64
C GLU A 64 14.12 -2.92 7.07
N LYS A 65 13.26 -1.97 7.47
CA LYS A 65 11.85 -2.22 7.81
C LYS A 65 11.02 -2.68 6.60
N SER A 66 11.20 -2.04 5.44
CA SER A 66 10.50 -2.43 4.20
C SER A 66 10.91 -3.82 3.69
N VAL A 67 12.20 -4.15 3.77
CA VAL A 67 12.73 -5.48 3.41
C VAL A 67 12.16 -6.55 4.34
N SER A 68 12.16 -6.28 5.65
CA SER A 68 11.59 -7.20 6.64
C SER A 68 10.10 -7.43 6.43
N PHE A 69 9.34 -6.39 6.05
CA PHE A 69 7.91 -6.50 5.79
C PHE A 69 7.62 -7.28 4.51
N ALA A 70 8.34 -7.02 3.42
CA ALA A 70 8.21 -7.79 2.18
C ALA A 70 8.62 -9.27 2.37
N ALA A 71 9.65 -9.53 3.18
CA ALA A 71 10.02 -10.90 3.56
C ALA A 71 8.91 -11.59 4.35
N LEU A 72 8.30 -10.90 5.33
CA LEU A 72 7.17 -11.43 6.09
C LEU A 72 5.98 -11.75 5.17
N MET A 73 5.63 -10.85 4.26
CA MET A 73 4.56 -11.09 3.28
C MET A 73 4.83 -12.35 2.45
N ARG A 74 6.05 -12.53 1.93
CA ARG A 74 6.43 -13.73 1.18
C ARG A 74 6.38 -15.00 2.03
N GLN A 75 6.88 -14.95 3.27
CA GLN A 75 6.82 -16.09 4.20
C GLN A 75 5.38 -16.51 4.52
N GLU A 76 4.45 -15.54 4.59
CA GLU A 76 3.04 -15.80 4.84
C GLU A 76 2.23 -16.11 3.55
N GLY A 77 2.90 -16.25 2.40
CA GLY A 77 2.28 -16.66 1.13
C GLY A 77 1.75 -15.53 0.25
N PHE A 78 2.00 -14.26 0.62
CA PHE A 78 1.59 -13.08 -0.15
C PHE A 78 2.67 -12.66 -1.17
N GLY A 79 3.02 -13.58 -2.07
CA GLY A 79 4.10 -13.40 -3.06
C GLY A 79 3.80 -12.43 -4.21
N ARG A 80 2.52 -12.14 -4.48
CA ARG A 80 2.09 -11.23 -5.57
C ARG A 80 2.28 -9.74 -5.27
N PHE A 81 2.91 -9.44 -4.13
CA PHE A 81 3.20 -8.08 -3.72
C PHE A 81 4.11 -7.34 -4.71
N GLU A 82 5.09 -8.03 -5.30
CA GLU A 82 6.00 -7.45 -6.28
C GLU A 82 5.26 -7.04 -7.56
N GLU A 83 4.31 -7.86 -8.06
CA GLU A 83 3.43 -7.50 -9.19
C GLU A 83 2.63 -6.22 -8.90
N ALA A 84 2.04 -6.13 -7.70
CA ALA A 84 1.23 -4.98 -7.31
C ALA A 84 2.06 -3.69 -7.20
N ILE A 85 3.34 -3.79 -6.83
CA ILE A 85 4.25 -2.65 -6.80
C ILE A 85 4.53 -2.13 -8.21
N ASP A 86 4.80 -3.03 -9.16
CA ASP A 86 5.05 -2.65 -10.55
C ASP A 86 3.81 -1.99 -11.18
N GLU A 87 2.62 -2.56 -10.96
CA GLU A 87 1.35 -1.96 -11.38
C GLU A 87 1.13 -0.59 -10.73
N PHE A 88 1.40 -0.45 -9.43
CA PHE A 88 1.27 0.83 -8.72
C PHE A 88 2.13 1.92 -9.38
N ARG A 89 3.37 1.58 -9.77
CA ARG A 89 4.29 2.52 -10.43
C ARG A 89 3.80 2.98 -11.81
N LEU A 90 3.17 2.07 -12.55
CA LEU A 90 2.62 2.38 -13.87
C LEU A 90 1.37 3.26 -13.78
N LEU A 91 0.55 3.08 -12.74
CA LEU A 91 -0.71 3.80 -12.58
C LEU A 91 -0.56 5.14 -11.87
N PHE A 92 0.26 5.21 -10.81
CA PHE A 92 0.33 6.34 -9.90
C PHE A 92 1.67 7.08 -10.01
N HIS A 93 1.83 7.79 -11.12
CA HIS A 93 3.00 8.63 -11.44
C HIS A 93 2.60 10.10 -11.68
N ASP A 94 3.55 10.97 -12.06
CA ASP A 94 3.31 12.41 -12.28
C ASP A 94 2.12 12.73 -13.19
N ARG A 95 1.94 11.99 -14.28
CA ARG A 95 0.77 12.20 -15.16
C ARG A 95 -0.57 11.92 -14.43
N PHE A 96 -0.63 10.97 -13.50
CA PHE A 96 -1.82 10.76 -12.66
C PHE A 96 -2.02 11.95 -11.71
N LEU A 97 -0.96 12.47 -11.11
CA LEU A 97 -1.03 13.63 -10.22
C LEU A 97 -1.43 14.92 -10.95
N ASN A 98 -1.08 15.06 -12.22
CA ASN A 98 -1.39 16.24 -13.04
C ASN A 98 -2.72 16.16 -13.81
N GLN A 99 -3.44 15.03 -13.76
CA GLN A 99 -4.79 14.95 -14.31
C GLN A 99 -5.75 15.92 -13.59
N PRO A 100 -6.69 16.55 -14.30
CA PRO A 100 -7.70 17.39 -13.67
C PRO A 100 -8.61 16.61 -12.71
#